data_AF-A0A2G6C6V1-F1
#
_entry.id   AF-A0A2G6C6V1-F1
#
_cell.length_a   1.000
_cell.length_b   1.000
_cell.length_c   1.000
_cell.angle_alpha   90.00
_cell.angle_beta   90.00
_cell.angle_gamma   90.00
#
_symmetry.space_group_name_H-M   'P 1'
#
loop_
_entity.id
_entity.type
_entity.pdbx_description
1 polymer ?
#
loop_
_entity_poly.entity_id
_entity_poly.type
_entity_poly.pdbx_seq_one_letter_code
_entity_poly.pdbx_strand_id
1 'polypeptide(L)'
;MAHQKDSWRNFVEDGLSEIFSEINPIDDYTGQKLALRFGSYRFEDPKTTDQFAKENNLTFEAPLHAMVELTNKVTGEVKEQEIYLGDYPWMTDRGTFIINGTERVVVSQLIRSAG
;
A
#
# COMPACT_ATOMS: atom_id res chain seq x y z
N MET A 1 0.31 -11.68 19.38
CA MET A 1 0.41 -10.25 19.03
C MET A 1 1.72 -9.89 18.33
N ALA A 2 2.88 -10.38 18.76
CA ALA A 2 4.15 -10.14 18.04
C ALA A 2 4.05 -10.48 16.54
N HIS A 3 3.59 -11.70 16.21
CA HIS A 3 3.44 -12.13 14.81
C HIS A 3 2.54 -11.21 13.94
N GLN A 4 1.44 -10.66 14.48
CA GLN A 4 0.57 -9.75 13.73
C GLN A 4 1.28 -8.42 13.45
N LYS A 5 1.96 -7.88 14.46
CA LYS A 5 2.74 -6.64 14.33
C LYS A 5 3.94 -6.81 13.40
N ASP A 6 4.60 -7.95 13.46
CA ASP A 6 5.71 -8.27 12.56
C ASP A 6 5.23 -8.44 11.12
N SER A 7 4.12 -9.15 10.90
CA SER A 7 3.49 -9.27 9.59
C SER A 7 3.08 -7.92 9.03
N TRP A 8 2.52 -7.04 9.86
CA TRP A 8 2.15 -5.68 9.46
C TRP A 8 3.36 -4.83 9.11
N ARG A 9 4.41 -4.85 9.94
CA ARG A 9 5.66 -4.14 9.67
C ARG A 9 6.27 -4.59 8.33
N ASN A 10 6.34 -5.89 8.09
CA ASN A 10 6.84 -6.43 6.83
C ASN A 10 5.97 -5.97 5.62
N PHE A 11 4.65 -5.94 5.76
CA PHE A 11 3.76 -5.41 4.72
C PHE A 11 4.05 -3.94 4.41
N VAL A 12 4.22 -3.12 5.44
CA VAL A 12 4.50 -1.68 5.31
C VAL A 12 5.88 -1.44 4.71
N GLU A 13 6.90 -2.17 5.14
CA GLU A 13 8.30 -1.93 4.74
C GLU A 13 8.63 -2.53 3.37
N ASP A 14 8.21 -3.77 3.10
CA ASP A 14 8.66 -4.52 1.92
C ASP A 14 7.52 -5.09 1.06
N GLY A 15 6.32 -5.27 1.62
CA GLY A 15 5.25 -6.04 0.99
C GLY A 15 4.80 -5.50 -0.37
N LEU A 16 4.74 -4.17 -0.54
CA LEU A 16 4.35 -3.59 -1.82
C LEU A 16 5.48 -3.59 -2.85
N SER A 17 6.75 -3.64 -2.42
CA SER A 17 7.91 -3.68 -3.32
C SER A 17 7.90 -4.95 -4.17
N GLU A 18 7.53 -6.09 -3.57
CA GLU A 18 7.39 -7.37 -4.27
C GLU A 18 6.27 -7.32 -5.32
N ILE A 19 5.10 -6.81 -4.92
CA ILE A 19 3.94 -6.67 -5.81
C ILE A 19 4.27 -5.73 -6.98
N PHE A 20 4.89 -4.57 -6.70
CA PHE A 20 5.31 -3.64 -7.75
C PHE A 20 6.33 -4.26 -8.70
N SER A 21 7.27 -5.06 -8.17
CA SER A 21 8.24 -5.77 -9.01
C SER A 21 7.58 -6.79 -9.93
N GLU A 22 6.54 -7.49 -9.47
CA GLU A 22 5.81 -8.48 -10.26
C GLU A 22 5.01 -7.85 -11.42
N ILE A 23 4.37 -6.71 -11.18
CA ILE A 23 3.54 -6.04 -12.20
C ILE A 23 4.36 -5.18 -13.17
N ASN A 24 5.63 -4.93 -12.89
CA ASN A 24 6.47 -4.03 -13.68
C ASN A 24 7.17 -4.72 -14.87
N PRO A 25 7.33 -4.02 -16.02
CA PRO A 25 6.62 -2.80 -16.39
C PRO A 25 5.16 -3.09 -16.78
N ILE A 26 4.29 -2.11 -16.61
CA ILE A 26 2.93 -2.12 -17.13
C ILE A 26 2.95 -1.47 -18.51
N ASP A 27 2.83 -2.30 -19.54
CA ASP A 27 2.82 -1.86 -20.93
C ASP A 27 1.43 -1.42 -21.41
N ASP A 28 1.40 -0.51 -22.39
CA ASP A 28 0.17 -0.19 -23.11
C ASP A 28 -0.35 -1.40 -23.91
N TYR A 29 -1.60 -1.34 -24.38
CA TYR A 29 -2.21 -2.47 -25.11
C TYR A 29 -1.45 -2.88 -26.38
N THR A 30 -0.62 -2.00 -26.95
CA THR A 30 0.24 -2.32 -28.10
C THR A 30 1.61 -2.88 -27.68
N GLY A 31 2.04 -2.67 -26.44
CA GLY A 31 3.37 -2.96 -25.94
C GLY A 31 4.47 -2.02 -26.45
N GLN A 32 4.15 -1.08 -27.34
CA GLN A 32 5.14 -0.38 -28.16
C GLN A 32 5.26 1.11 -27.83
N LYS A 33 4.29 1.73 -27.15
CA LYS A 33 4.24 3.19 -27.04
C LYS A 33 4.55 3.68 -25.64
N LEU A 34 3.91 3.10 -24.63
CA LEU A 34 4.04 3.56 -23.25
C LEU A 34 4.38 2.37 -22.35
N ALA A 35 5.24 2.62 -21.36
CA ALA A 35 5.46 1.74 -20.23
C ALA A 35 5.37 2.55 -18.95
N LEU A 36 4.62 2.05 -17.98
CA LEU A 36 4.53 2.58 -16.62
C LEU A 36 5.29 1.65 -15.67
N ARG A 37 6.06 2.21 -14.75
CA ARG A 37 6.79 1.45 -13.73
C ARG A 37 6.56 2.06 -12.35
N PHE A 38 6.20 1.23 -11.39
CA PHE A 38 6.21 1.59 -9.98
C PHE A 38 7.64 1.51 -9.42
N GLY A 39 8.10 2.58 -8.80
CA GLY A 39 9.38 2.67 -8.11
C GLY A 39 9.24 2.44 -6.62
N SER A 40 9.90 3.31 -5.83
CA SER A 40 9.76 3.31 -4.38
C SER A 40 8.36 3.73 -3.93
N TYR A 41 7.97 3.31 -2.74
CA TYR A 41 6.76 3.77 -2.08
C TYR A 41 7.05 4.15 -0.63
N ARG A 42 6.12 4.90 -0.04
CA ARG A 42 6.11 5.14 1.39
C ARG A 42 4.68 5.33 1.87
N PHE A 43 4.45 4.89 3.10
CA PHE A 43 3.32 5.37 3.87
C PHE A 43 3.73 6.66 4.60
N GLU A 44 2.81 7.61 4.66
CA GLU A 44 2.94 8.77 5.54
C GLU A 44 2.38 8.44 6.94
N ASP A 45 2.49 9.39 7.87
CA ASP A 45 1.88 9.21 9.18
C ASP A 45 0.35 9.16 9.06
N PRO A 46 -0.35 8.43 9.96
CA PRO A 46 -1.80 8.43 10.01
C PRO A 46 -2.38 9.86 10.10
N LYS A 47 -3.46 10.10 9.35
CA LYS A 47 -4.07 11.45 9.24
C LYS A 47 -4.63 12.00 10.55
N THR A 48 -4.89 11.13 11.52
CA THR A 48 -5.43 11.45 12.84
C THR A 48 -5.06 10.34 13.83
N THR A 49 -5.45 10.47 15.10
CA THR A 49 -5.25 9.42 16.11
C THR A 49 -6.32 8.32 16.02
N ASP A 50 -6.01 7.12 16.50
CA ASP A 50 -6.97 6.01 16.54
C ASP A 50 -8.20 6.36 17.41
N GLN A 51 -8.00 7.08 18.52
CA GLN A 51 -9.08 7.56 19.38
C GLN A 51 -10.01 8.54 18.65
N PHE A 52 -9.45 9.53 17.93
CA PHE A 52 -10.25 10.48 17.17
C PHE A 52 -11.05 9.79 16.07
N ALA A 53 -10.43 8.84 15.35
CA ALA A 53 -11.12 8.07 14.33
C ALA A 53 -12.30 7.27 14.91
N LYS A 54 -12.10 6.68 16.10
CA LYS A 54 -13.13 5.92 16.83
C LYS A 54 -14.32 6.80 17.23
N GLU A 55 -14.06 7.97 17.80
CA GLU A 55 -15.09 8.90 18.28
C GLU A 55 -15.89 9.57 17.15
N ASN A 56 -15.28 9.74 15.97
CA ASN A 56 -15.87 10.46 14.84
C ASN A 56 -16.38 9.55 13.72
N ASN A 57 -16.49 8.23 13.96
CA ASN A 57 -16.92 7.25 12.96
C ASN A 57 -16.05 7.22 11.69
N LEU A 58 -14.76 7.49 11.82
CA LEU A 58 -13.78 7.48 10.73
C LEU A 58 -12.96 6.18 10.71
N THR A 59 -12.21 5.97 9.65
CA THR A 59 -11.17 4.94 9.60
C THR A 59 -9.84 5.54 10.05
N PHE A 60 -9.10 4.83 10.90
CA PHE A 60 -7.71 5.18 11.24
C PHE A 60 -6.82 4.67 10.12
N GLU A 61 -6.28 5.59 9.32
CA GLU A 61 -5.62 5.28 8.05
C GLU A 61 -4.47 6.24 7.76
N ALA A 62 -3.54 5.75 6.93
CA ALA A 62 -2.35 6.46 6.49
C ALA A 62 -2.30 6.58 4.96
N PRO A 63 -1.88 7.73 4.41
CA PRO A 63 -1.68 7.91 2.97
C PRO A 63 -0.55 7.02 2.44
N LEU A 64 -0.77 6.35 1.31
CA LEU A 64 0.28 5.67 0.53
C LEU A 64 0.66 6.51 -0.70
N HIS A 65 1.95 6.75 -0.86
CA HIS A 65 2.50 7.38 -2.06
C HIS A 65 3.50 6.45 -2.74
N ALA A 66 3.56 6.49 -4.07
CA ALA A 66 4.56 5.77 -4.86
C ALA A 66 5.16 6.68 -5.93
N MET A 67 6.47 6.54 -6.14
CA MET A 67 7.14 7.08 -7.31
C MET A 67 6.76 6.25 -8.52
N VAL A 68 6.32 6.89 -9.60
CA VAL A 68 5.95 6.23 -10.84
C VAL A 68 6.70 6.86 -12.00
N GLU A 69 7.24 6.01 -12.84
CA GLU A 69 7.93 6.37 -14.08
C GLU A 69 7.02 6.03 -15.27
N LEU A 70 6.70 7.02 -16.10
CA LEU A 70 6.05 6.83 -17.40
C LEU A 70 7.08 7.07 -18.51
N THR A 71 7.39 6.01 -19.24
CA THR A 71 8.29 6.05 -20.40
C THR A 71 7.48 6.06 -21.69
N ASN A 72 7.71 7.07 -22.54
CA ASN A 72 7.28 7.07 -23.92
C ASN A 72 8.36 6.42 -24.79
N LYS A 73 8.12 5.18 -25.21
CA LYS A 73 9.08 4.36 -25.99
C LYS A 73 9.32 4.90 -27.40
N VAL A 74 8.42 5.75 -27.93
CA VAL A 74 8.54 6.34 -29.27
C VAL A 74 9.47 7.56 -29.25
N THR A 75 9.32 8.42 -28.23
CA THR A 75 10.12 9.65 -28.12
C THR A 75 11.37 9.49 -27.26
N GLY A 76 11.42 8.45 -26.43
CA GLY A 76 12.44 8.25 -25.40
C GLY A 76 12.23 9.14 -24.15
N GLU A 77 11.12 9.88 -24.07
CA GLU A 77 10.82 10.74 -22.93
C GLU A 77 10.46 9.89 -21.71
N VAL A 78 11.06 10.22 -20.56
CA VAL A 78 10.78 9.60 -19.27
C VAL A 78 10.26 10.67 -18.32
N LYS A 79 9.09 10.43 -17.73
CA LYS A 79 8.50 11.29 -16.70
C LYS A 79 8.41 10.53 -15.40
N GLU A 80 9.03 11.06 -14.37
CA GLU A 80 8.93 10.54 -13.02
C GLU A 80 8.04 11.45 -12.19
N GLN A 81 7.07 10.86 -11.50
CA GLN A 81 6.14 11.60 -10.65
C GLN A 81 5.74 10.77 -9.45
N GLU A 82 5.65 11.44 -8.30
CA GLU A 82 5.01 10.87 -7.12
C GLU A 82 3.49 10.92 -7.26
N ILE A 83 2.85 9.77 -7.05
CA ILE A 83 1.39 9.65 -7.06
C ILE A 83 0.86 9.16 -5.73
N TYR A 84 -0.31 9.67 -5.37
CA TYR A 84 -1.09 9.19 -4.25
C TYR A 84 -1.87 7.92 -4.65
N LEU A 85 -1.66 6.83 -3.92
CA LEU A 85 -2.29 5.53 -4.18
C LEU A 85 -3.50 5.23 -3.29
N GLY A 86 -3.84 6.13 -2.38
CA GLY A 86 -4.98 5.98 -1.50
C GLY A 86 -4.60 5.94 -0.02
N ASP A 87 -5.65 5.95 0.81
CA ASP A 87 -5.54 5.81 2.25
C ASP A 87 -5.71 4.33 2.60
N TYR A 88 -4.80 3.83 3.44
CA TYR A 88 -4.81 2.43 3.89
C TYR A 88 -5.08 2.35 5.39
N PRO A 89 -5.98 1.46 5.84
CA PRO A 89 -6.21 1.25 7.26
C PRO A 89 -4.90 0.95 8.01
N TRP A 90 -4.67 1.65 9.11
CA TRP A 90 -3.42 1.58 9.86
C TRP A 90 -3.57 0.76 11.14
N MET A 91 -2.56 -0.04 11.45
CA MET A 91 -2.57 -0.86 12.67
C MET A 91 -2.29 0.01 13.89
N THR A 92 -3.13 -0.11 14.93
CA THR A 92 -2.89 0.53 16.23
C THR A 92 -1.78 -0.18 17.00
N ASP A 93 -1.25 0.46 18.05
CA ASP A 93 -0.31 -0.18 18.97
C ASP A 93 -0.88 -1.42 19.68
N ARG A 94 -2.20 -1.61 19.65
CA ARG A 94 -2.87 -2.79 20.21
C ARG A 94 -2.94 -3.97 19.22
N GLY A 95 -2.54 -3.78 17.96
CA GLY A 95 -2.66 -4.79 16.90
C GLY A 95 -4.09 -4.89 16.34
N THR A 96 -4.85 -3.80 16.41
CA THR A 96 -6.23 -3.69 15.91
C THR A 96 -6.31 -2.62 14.82
N PHE A 97 -7.46 -2.52 14.16
CA PHE A 97 -7.75 -1.48 13.17
C PHE A 97 -9.05 -0.78 13.54
N ILE A 98 -9.13 0.54 13.33
CA ILE A 98 -10.38 1.28 13.46
C ILE A 98 -10.97 1.47 12.06
N ILE A 99 -12.12 0.84 11.80
CA ILE A 99 -12.81 0.92 10.51
C ILE A 99 -14.19 1.55 10.74
N ASN A 100 -14.43 2.73 10.18
CA ASN A 100 -15.68 3.49 10.36
C ASN A 100 -16.11 3.57 11.83
N GLY A 101 -15.20 3.98 12.71
CA GLY A 101 -15.42 4.09 14.16
C GLY A 101 -15.37 2.78 14.94
N THR A 102 -15.36 1.63 14.28
CA THR A 102 -15.40 0.32 14.93
C THR A 102 -14.02 -0.32 15.01
N GLU A 103 -13.61 -0.71 16.21
CA GLU A 103 -12.36 -1.44 16.41
C GLU A 103 -12.50 -2.91 16.01
N ARG A 104 -11.60 -3.37 15.13
CA ARG A 104 -11.59 -4.70 14.52
C ARG A 104 -10.23 -5.35 14.66
N VAL A 105 -10.20 -6.67 14.66
CA VAL A 105 -8.96 -7.46 14.65
C VAL A 105 -8.94 -8.35 13.41
N VAL A 106 -7.79 -8.41 12.75
CA VAL A 106 -7.53 -9.36 11.67
C VAL A 106 -7.09 -10.69 12.30
N VAL A 107 -7.69 -11.79 11.87
CA VAL A 107 -7.38 -13.13 12.36
C VAL A 107 -6.64 -13.90 11.27
N SER A 108 -5.46 -14.42 11.61
CA SER A 108 -4.70 -15.29 10.70
C SER A 108 -5.50 -16.53 10.35
N GLN A 109 -5.52 -16.86 9.06
CA GLN A 109 -6.16 -18.05 8.53
C GLN A 109 -5.15 -19.18 8.35
N LEU A 110 -5.57 -20.40 8.63
CA LEU A 110 -4.83 -21.62 8.26
C LEU A 110 -5.27 -22.03 6.87
N ILE A 111 -4.37 -21.94 5.91
CA ILE A 111 -4.62 -22.30 4.51
C ILE A 111 -3.71 -23.49 4.17
N ARG A 112 -4.22 -24.44 3.37
CA ARG A 112 -3.42 -25.56 2.89
C ARG A 112 -2.28 -25.03 2.00
N SER A 113 -1.06 -25.47 2.25
CA SER A 113 0.10 -25.13 1.40
C SER A 113 -0.14 -25.61 -0.03
N ALA A 114 0.38 -24.86 -1.01
CA ALA A 114 0.36 -25.28 -2.41
C ALA A 114 1.09 -26.63 -2.56
N GLY A 115 0.41 -27.61 -3.19
CA GLY A 115 0.90 -28.99 -3.36
C GLY A 115 -0.17 -29.91 -3.93
#